data_AF-A0A511RK87-F1
#
_entry.id   AF-A0A511RK87-F1
#
_cell.length_a   1.000
_cell.length_b   1.000
_cell.length_c   1.000
_cell.angle_alpha   90.00
_cell.angle_beta   90.00
_cell.angle_gamma   90.00
#
_symmetry.space_group_name_H-M   'P 1'
#
loop_
_entity.id
_entity.type
_entity.pdbx_description
1 polymer ?
#
loop_
_entity_poly.entity_id
_entity_poly.type
_entity_poly.pdbx_seq_one_letter_code
_entity_poly.pdbx_strand_id
1 'polypeptide(L)'
;MAAQASPTKSERIRELYRQGKSISEIARELGIRYQRAYNVLVNSGLHKPKSKKGEAPEAPKVDPKAYTEFIRGLDLRAVLLEQIEAQVKARPEGRLGFEISLTPTDEHPRLMDGGFSAALRFEVEFLVQEKDGGKERTFGYIQAVWRGVYSSRMKPSKAIYALFAHQNLPVNLWPYFRVQVDQLTAQMGLPRLVLPAFKTVR
;
A
#
# COMPACT_ATOMS: atom_id res chain seq x y z
N MET A 1 18.46 33.52 7.64
CA MET A 1 18.97 32.74 6.48
C MET A 1 18.27 31.39 6.49
N ALA A 2 17.48 31.07 5.45
CA ALA A 2 16.64 29.88 5.41
C ALA A 2 17.48 28.62 5.14
N ALA A 3 17.39 27.62 6.01
CA ALA A 3 18.02 26.31 5.82
C ALA A 3 17.28 25.53 4.72
N GLN A 4 17.95 25.26 3.61
CA GLN A 4 17.43 24.39 2.56
C GLN A 4 17.48 22.94 3.05
N ALA A 5 16.32 22.30 3.20
CA ALA A 5 16.22 20.89 3.55
C ALA A 5 16.80 20.03 2.40
N SER A 6 17.73 19.14 2.72
CA SER A 6 18.27 18.20 1.74
C SER A 6 17.15 17.34 1.14
N PRO A 7 17.14 17.13 -0.19
CA PRO A 7 16.07 16.42 -0.87
C PRO A 7 15.98 14.97 -0.37
N THR A 8 14.75 14.49 -0.18
CA THR A 8 14.48 13.11 0.19
C THR A 8 14.92 12.15 -0.92
N LYS A 9 15.22 10.89 -0.58
CA LYS A 9 15.62 9.89 -1.60
C LYS A 9 14.55 9.71 -2.69
N SER A 10 13.27 9.82 -2.35
CA SER A 10 12.16 9.78 -3.31
C SER A 10 12.15 10.98 -4.25
N GLU A 11 12.47 12.18 -3.77
CA GLU A 11 12.64 13.36 -4.62
C GLU A 11 13.85 13.22 -5.54
N ARG A 12 14.96 12.69 -5.02
CA ARG A 12 16.18 12.42 -5.80
C ARG A 12 15.93 11.38 -6.91
N ILE A 13 15.14 10.33 -6.63
CA ILE A 13 14.71 9.35 -7.64
C ILE A 13 13.93 10.03 -8.77
N ARG A 14 12.98 10.92 -8.44
CA ARG A 14 12.18 11.64 -9.45
C ARG A 14 13.03 12.63 -10.25
N GLU A 15 13.96 13.32 -9.59
CA GLU A 15 14.88 14.26 -10.21
C GLU A 15 15.81 13.56 -11.22
N LEU A 16 16.49 12.50 -10.80
CA LEU A 16 17.37 11.71 -11.67
C LEU A 16 16.61 11.10 -12.86
N TYR A 17 15.36 10.69 -12.66
CA TYR A 17 14.52 10.19 -13.74
C TYR A 17 14.11 11.28 -14.73
N ARG A 18 13.81 12.50 -14.26
CA ARG A 18 13.55 13.66 -15.15
C ARG A 18 14.79 14.09 -15.93
N GLN A 19 15.98 13.83 -15.40
CA GLN A 19 17.27 13.99 -16.10
C GLN A 19 17.55 12.89 -17.13
N GLY A 20 16.61 11.95 -17.34
CA GLY A 20 16.69 10.91 -18.36
C GLY A 20 17.40 9.63 -17.93
N LYS A 21 17.79 9.48 -16.66
CA LYS A 21 18.43 8.26 -16.16
C LYS A 21 17.43 7.10 -16.09
N SER A 22 17.88 5.90 -16.43
CA SER A 22 17.08 4.68 -16.30
C SER A 22 16.94 4.24 -14.84
N ILE A 23 15.90 3.45 -14.54
CA ILE A 23 15.63 2.94 -13.19
C ILE A 23 16.82 2.17 -12.61
N SER A 24 17.51 1.39 -13.45
CA SER A 24 18.71 0.64 -13.05
C SER A 24 19.89 1.55 -12.71
N GLU A 25 20.05 2.66 -13.45
CA GLU A 25 21.07 3.67 -13.15
C GLU A 25 20.75 4.41 -11.85
N ILE A 26 19.49 4.82 -11.68
CA ILE A 26 19.02 5.46 -10.44
C ILE A 26 19.23 4.54 -9.23
N ALA A 27 18.90 3.25 -9.37
CA ALA A 27 19.07 2.27 -8.31
C ALA A 27 20.55 2.10 -7.91
N ARG A 28 21.44 2.01 -8.90
CA ARG A 28 22.89 1.90 -8.71
C ARG A 28 23.49 3.16 -8.10
N GLU A 29 23.09 4.33 -8.59
CA GLU A 29 23.61 5.63 -8.14
C GLU A 29 23.16 5.98 -6.72
N LEU A 30 21.93 5.66 -6.36
CA LEU A 30 21.40 5.89 -5.01
C LEU A 30 21.68 4.73 -4.04
N GLY A 31 22.30 3.65 -4.51
CA GLY A 31 22.56 2.45 -3.70
C GLY A 31 21.30 1.78 -3.16
N ILE A 32 20.19 1.85 -3.91
CA ILE A 32 18.89 1.30 -3.55
C ILE A 32 18.53 0.10 -4.43
N ARG A 33 17.60 -0.74 -3.96
CA ARG A 33 17.05 -1.84 -4.76
C ARG A 33 16.29 -1.27 -5.96
N TYR A 34 16.42 -1.94 -7.12
CA TYR A 34 15.69 -1.60 -8.35
C TYR A 34 14.19 -1.39 -8.10
N GLN A 35 13.57 -2.31 -7.35
CA GLN A 35 12.14 -2.26 -7.03
C GLN A 35 11.74 -0.98 -6.29
N ARG A 36 12.64 -0.41 -5.47
CA ARG A 36 12.37 0.84 -4.75
C ARG A 36 12.34 2.03 -5.70
N ALA A 37 13.32 2.13 -6.60
CA ALA A 37 13.32 3.15 -7.65
C ALA A 37 12.09 3.01 -8.56
N TYR A 38 11.75 1.78 -8.94
CA TYR A 38 10.57 1.45 -9.74
C TYR A 38 9.27 1.89 -9.05
N ASN A 39 9.03 1.46 -7.81
CA ASN A 39 7.81 1.78 -7.06
C ASN A 39 7.65 3.29 -6.85
N VAL A 40 8.73 4.02 -6.55
CA VAL A 40 8.68 5.48 -6.39
C VAL A 40 8.27 6.17 -7.70
N LEU A 41 8.78 5.71 -8.85
CA LEU A 41 8.46 6.29 -10.15
C LEU A 41 7.06 5.91 -10.64
N VAL A 42 6.61 4.69 -10.36
CA VAL A 42 5.24 4.24 -10.64
C VAL A 42 4.24 5.01 -9.78
N ASN A 43 4.47 5.10 -8.47
CA ASN A 43 3.56 5.81 -7.54
C ASN A 43 3.56 7.33 -7.75
N SER A 44 4.56 7.89 -8.41
CA SER A 44 4.61 9.31 -8.79
C SER A 44 4.12 9.58 -10.23
N GLY A 45 3.64 8.55 -10.93
CA GLY A 45 3.12 8.68 -12.30
C GLY A 45 4.19 8.97 -13.37
N LEU A 46 5.48 8.97 -12.99
CA LEU A 46 6.60 9.26 -13.90
C LEU A 46 7.03 8.04 -14.71
N HIS A 47 6.77 6.83 -14.21
CA HIS A 47 7.03 5.60 -14.93
C HIS A 47 5.76 4.76 -15.03
N LYS A 48 5.45 4.29 -16.24
CA LYS A 48 4.35 3.36 -16.44
C LYS A 48 4.84 1.97 -16.03
N PRO A 49 4.05 1.20 -15.26
CA PRO A 49 4.44 -0.16 -14.92
C PRO A 49 4.68 -0.95 -16.20
N LYS A 50 5.76 -1.73 -16.24
CA LYS A 50 6.10 -2.55 -17.42
C LYS A 50 4.98 -3.57 -17.58
N SER A 51 4.12 -3.35 -18.57
CA SER A 51 3.12 -4.33 -19.01
C SER A 51 3.84 -5.63 -19.34
N LYS A 52 3.48 -6.73 -18.66
CA LYS A 52 3.88 -8.06 -19.12
C LYS A 52 3.49 -8.17 -20.59
N LYS A 53 4.44 -8.58 -21.43
CA LYS A 53 4.28 -8.79 -22.85
C LYS A 53 3.18 -9.86 -23.04
N GLY A 54 2.06 -9.46 -23.62
CA GLY A 54 0.82 -10.24 -23.68
C GLY A 54 -0.33 -9.35 -23.22
N GLU A 55 -1.01 -8.74 -24.19
CA GLU A 55 -2.17 -7.84 -24.07
C GLU A 55 -2.96 -8.03 -22.75
N ALA A 56 -2.80 -7.08 -21.83
CA ALA A 56 -3.78 -6.88 -20.78
C ALA A 56 -4.96 -6.16 -21.43
N PRO A 57 -6.19 -6.71 -21.37
CA PRO A 57 -7.37 -6.04 -21.92
C PRO A 57 -7.47 -4.65 -21.31
N GLU A 58 -7.83 -3.66 -22.14
CA GLU A 58 -8.23 -2.32 -21.71
C GLU A 58 -8.95 -2.43 -20.35
N ALA A 59 -8.42 -1.74 -19.33
CA ALA A 59 -9.08 -1.72 -18.03
C ALA A 59 -10.56 -1.37 -18.28
N PRO A 60 -11.50 -2.27 -17.98
CA PRO A 60 -12.87 -2.13 -18.42
C PRO A 60 -13.39 -0.78 -17.94
N LYS A 61 -13.79 0.10 -18.87
CA LYS A 61 -14.42 1.38 -18.54
C LYS A 61 -15.65 1.08 -17.69
N VAL A 62 -15.52 1.20 -16.38
CA VAL A 62 -16.64 1.04 -15.46
C VAL A 62 -17.54 2.24 -15.66
N ASP A 63 -18.79 2.00 -16.04
CA ASP A 63 -19.80 3.06 -16.06
C ASP A 63 -19.92 3.67 -14.65
N PRO A 64 -19.65 4.98 -14.47
CA PRO A 64 -19.76 5.64 -13.18
C PRO A 64 -21.12 5.48 -12.52
N LYS A 65 -22.21 5.40 -13.30
CA LYS A 65 -23.56 5.18 -12.76
C LYS A 65 -23.70 3.79 -12.16
N ALA A 66 -23.28 2.76 -12.90
CA ALA A 66 -23.29 1.38 -12.42
C ALA A 66 -22.45 1.19 -11.14
N TYR A 67 -21.28 1.85 -11.06
CA TYR A 67 -20.47 1.83 -9.85
C TYR A 67 -21.15 2.56 -8.68
N THR A 68 -21.76 3.71 -8.94
CA THR A 68 -22.48 4.47 -7.91
C THR A 68 -23.64 3.68 -7.33
N GLU A 69 -24.43 3.02 -8.17
CA GLU A 69 -25.53 2.15 -7.73
C GLU A 69 -25.01 0.95 -6.94
N PHE A 70 -23.90 0.35 -7.36
CA PHE A 70 -23.23 -0.70 -6.60
C PHE A 70 -22.85 -0.23 -5.19
N ILE A 71 -22.17 0.92 -5.07
CA ILE A 71 -21.74 1.46 -3.77
C ILE A 71 -22.95 1.84 -2.90
N ARG A 72 -24.01 2.41 -3.48
CA ARG A 72 -25.26 2.73 -2.75
C ARG A 72 -25.96 1.51 -2.16
N GLY A 73 -25.84 0.36 -2.82
CA GLY A 73 -26.44 -0.90 -2.37
C GLY A 73 -25.54 -1.74 -1.46
N LEU A 74 -24.39 -1.21 -1.03
CA LEU A 74 -23.36 -1.94 -0.31
C LEU A 74 -23.36 -1.61 1.18
N ASP A 75 -23.52 -2.64 2.03
CA ASP A 75 -23.36 -2.51 3.48
C ASP A 75 -22.21 -3.39 3.97
N LEU A 76 -21.30 -2.82 4.76
CA LEU A 76 -20.26 -3.56 5.47
C LEU A 76 -20.88 -4.26 6.69
N ARG A 77 -20.86 -5.60 6.70
CA ARG A 77 -21.47 -6.44 7.73
C ARG A 77 -20.47 -6.92 8.78
N ALA A 78 -19.25 -7.24 8.36
CA ALA A 78 -18.20 -7.68 9.28
C ALA A 78 -16.82 -7.31 8.75
N VAL A 79 -15.87 -7.16 9.68
CA VAL A 79 -14.44 -7.03 9.39
C VAL A 79 -13.71 -8.10 10.20
N LEU A 80 -12.93 -8.92 9.50
CA LEU A 80 -12.28 -10.10 10.07
C LEU A 80 -10.77 -10.00 9.85
N LEU A 81 -9.97 -10.28 10.88
CA LEU A 81 -8.54 -10.50 10.74
C LEU A 81 -8.31 -11.97 10.37
N GLU A 82 -7.79 -12.24 9.17
CA GLU A 82 -7.54 -13.62 8.71
C GLU A 82 -6.15 -14.09 9.10
N GLN A 83 -5.17 -13.20 9.01
CA GLN A 83 -3.77 -13.51 9.28
C GLN A 83 -3.05 -12.27 9.79
N ILE A 84 -2.16 -12.44 10.75
CA ILE A 84 -1.21 -11.41 11.15
C ILE A 84 0.13 -12.03 11.48
N GLU A 85 1.19 -11.36 11.04
CA GLU A 85 2.57 -11.72 11.32
C GLU A 85 3.34 -10.44 11.61
N ALA A 86 4.12 -10.44 12.68
CA ALA A 86 4.92 -9.29 13.08
C ALA A 86 6.26 -9.76 13.61
N GLN A 87 7.35 -9.09 13.21
CA GLN A 87 8.69 -9.47 13.61
C GLN A 87 9.58 -8.25 13.80
N VAL A 88 10.32 -8.22 14.91
CA VAL A 88 11.52 -7.39 15.07
C VAL A 88 12.73 -8.29 14.83
N LYS A 89 13.51 -8.00 13.79
CA LYS A 89 14.71 -8.79 13.44
C LYS A 89 15.95 -8.29 14.15
N ALA A 90 16.02 -6.99 14.42
CA ALA A 90 17.13 -6.36 15.11
C ALA A 90 16.63 -5.15 15.90
N ARG A 91 17.30 -4.84 17.01
CA ARG A 91 17.05 -3.61 17.75
C ARG A 91 17.47 -2.42 16.86
N PRO A 92 16.60 -1.42 16.65
CA PRO A 92 16.96 -0.28 15.81
C PRO A 92 17.78 0.74 16.62
N GLU A 93 18.85 1.24 16.01
CA GLU A 93 19.65 2.34 16.54
C GLU A 93 19.79 3.43 15.47
N GLY A 94 19.21 4.61 15.73
CA GLY A 94 19.20 5.72 14.78
C GLY A 94 17.80 6.24 14.53
N ARG A 95 17.61 6.89 13.37
CA ARG A 95 16.33 7.50 13.00
C ARG A 95 15.40 6.44 12.43
N LEU A 96 14.22 6.31 13.02
CA LEU A 96 13.20 5.35 12.58
C LEU A 96 12.37 5.91 11.42
N GLY A 97 11.91 5.01 10.57
CA GLY A 97 10.97 5.25 9.49
C GLY A 97 10.15 3.99 9.21
N PHE A 98 9.19 4.10 8.29
CA PHE A 98 8.41 2.96 7.82
C PHE A 98 7.91 3.19 6.40
N GLU A 99 7.65 2.12 5.68
CA GLU A 99 6.96 2.11 4.39
C GLU A 99 5.72 1.21 4.48
N ILE A 100 4.64 1.56 3.76
CA ILE A 100 3.38 0.82 3.77
C ILE A 100 3.01 0.40 2.35
N SER A 101 2.65 -0.88 2.18
CA SER A 101 2.05 -1.41 0.97
C SER A 101 0.65 -1.98 1.26
N LEU A 102 -0.22 -1.93 0.26
CA LEU A 102 -1.58 -2.46 0.32
C LEU A 102 -1.87 -3.20 -0.98
N THR A 103 -2.29 -4.46 -0.88
CA THR A 103 -2.53 -5.31 -2.05
C THR A 103 -3.81 -6.14 -1.85
N PRO A 104 -4.84 -5.99 -2.70
CA PRO A 104 -6.00 -6.88 -2.67
C PRO A 104 -5.54 -8.33 -2.84
N THR A 105 -6.04 -9.25 -2.01
CA THR A 105 -5.61 -10.66 -2.05
C THR A 105 -6.46 -11.50 -2.99
N ASP A 106 -7.71 -11.11 -3.20
CA ASP A 106 -8.65 -11.84 -4.04
C ASP A 106 -8.79 -11.11 -5.40
N GLU A 107 -8.52 -11.82 -6.51
CA GLU A 107 -8.72 -11.29 -7.89
C GLU A 107 -10.21 -11.09 -8.22
N HIS A 108 -11.08 -11.83 -7.51
CA HIS A 108 -12.51 -11.88 -7.68
C HIS A 108 -13.22 -11.86 -6.32
N PRO A 109 -14.44 -11.30 -6.22
CA PRO A 109 -15.19 -11.31 -4.96
C PRO A 109 -15.51 -12.75 -4.57
N ARG A 110 -15.31 -13.10 -3.29
CA ARG A 110 -15.82 -14.38 -2.77
C ARG A 110 -17.31 -14.22 -2.52
N LEU A 111 -18.13 -14.74 -3.43
CA LEU A 111 -19.58 -14.64 -3.34
C LEU A 111 -20.10 -15.42 -2.14
N MET A 112 -21.11 -14.86 -1.48
CA MET A 112 -21.78 -15.43 -0.30
C MET A 112 -23.29 -15.23 -0.47
N ASP A 113 -24.09 -15.89 0.37
CA ASP A 113 -25.53 -15.62 0.38
C ASP A 113 -25.79 -14.15 0.75
N GLY A 114 -26.58 -13.46 -0.07
CA GLY A 114 -26.87 -12.03 0.09
C GLY A 114 -25.69 -11.05 -0.12
N GLY A 115 -24.52 -11.49 -0.60
CA GLY A 115 -23.36 -10.59 -0.70
C GLY A 115 -22.05 -11.18 -1.20
N PHE A 116 -20.95 -10.60 -0.72
CA PHE A 116 -19.60 -11.06 -1.02
C PHE A 116 -18.60 -10.67 0.07
N SER A 117 -17.41 -11.25 0.04
CA SER A 117 -16.28 -10.78 0.83
C SER A 117 -15.08 -10.43 -0.05
N ALA A 118 -14.25 -9.52 0.45
CA ALA A 118 -13.04 -9.05 -0.19
C ALA A 118 -11.95 -8.86 0.86
N ALA A 119 -10.72 -9.27 0.54
CA ALA A 119 -9.60 -9.15 1.47
C ALA A 119 -8.46 -8.29 0.92
N LEU A 120 -7.76 -7.64 1.86
CA LEU A 120 -6.67 -6.73 1.62
C LEU A 120 -5.50 -7.11 2.52
N ARG A 121 -4.33 -7.30 1.90
CA ARG A 121 -3.06 -7.46 2.61
C ARG A 121 -2.47 -6.08 2.85
N PHE A 122 -2.12 -5.81 4.10
CA PHE A 122 -1.33 -4.67 4.52
C PHE A 122 0.06 -5.14 4.90
N GLU A 123 1.07 -4.38 4.52
CA GLU A 123 2.44 -4.62 4.96
C GLU A 123 3.05 -3.30 5.41
N VAL A 124 3.68 -3.32 6.59
CA VAL A 124 4.47 -2.24 7.13
C VAL A 124 5.90 -2.75 7.25
N GLU A 125 6.82 -2.16 6.49
CA GLU A 125 8.25 -2.40 6.68
C GLU A 125 8.82 -1.33 7.60
N PHE A 126 9.51 -1.73 8.66
CA PHE A 126 10.17 -0.82 9.58
C PHE A 126 11.60 -0.54 9.14
N LEU A 127 11.94 0.74 8.99
CA LEU A 127 13.21 1.23 8.46
C LEU A 127 14.01 1.96 9.55
N VAL A 128 15.32 1.79 9.53
CA VAL A 128 16.24 2.58 10.37
C VAL A 128 17.33 3.18 9.49
N GLN A 129 17.57 4.48 9.70
CA GLN A 129 18.71 5.20 9.17
C GLN A 129 19.75 5.34 10.28
N GLU A 130 20.94 4.80 10.04
CA GLU A 130 22.04 4.78 11.01
C GLU A 130 22.62 6.19 11.23
N LYS A 131 23.21 6.42 12.41
CA LYS A 131 23.60 7.75 12.91
C LYS A 131 24.64 8.47 12.05
N ASP A 132 25.43 7.75 11.26
CA ASP A 132 26.53 8.31 10.46
C ASP A 132 26.16 8.50 8.97
N GLY A 133 24.87 8.69 8.66
CA GLY A 133 24.42 8.75 7.27
C GLY A 133 24.50 7.40 6.55
N GLY A 134 24.59 6.32 7.32
CA GLY A 134 24.65 4.94 6.83
C GLY A 134 23.42 4.54 6.00
N LYS A 135 23.53 3.39 5.34
CA LYS A 135 22.45 2.87 4.49
C LYS A 135 21.20 2.62 5.34
N GLU A 136 20.06 3.00 4.79
CA GLU A 136 18.78 2.65 5.39
C GLU A 136 18.57 1.13 5.27
N ARG A 137 18.14 0.50 6.37
CA ARG A 137 17.88 -0.94 6.42
C ARG A 137 16.54 -1.24 7.08
N THR A 138 15.94 -2.34 6.67
CA THR A 138 14.75 -2.88 7.33
C THR A 138 15.17 -3.59 8.62
N PHE A 139 14.47 -3.33 9.72
CA PHE A 139 14.74 -3.98 11.02
C PHE A 139 13.55 -4.79 11.56
N GLY A 140 12.40 -4.76 10.88
CA GLY A 140 11.23 -5.53 11.23
C GLY A 140 10.09 -5.29 10.26
N TYR A 141 8.97 -5.97 10.48
CA TYR A 141 7.75 -5.80 9.70
C TYR A 141 6.49 -6.13 10.50
N ILE A 142 5.35 -5.66 9.97
CA ILE A 142 4.01 -6.18 10.26
C ILE A 142 3.35 -6.52 8.92
N GLN A 143 2.79 -7.71 8.78
CA GLN A 143 1.96 -8.12 7.67
C GLN A 143 0.61 -8.58 8.21
N ALA A 144 -0.48 -8.09 7.63
CA ALA A 144 -1.83 -8.48 8.06
C ALA A 144 -2.76 -8.65 6.85
N VAL A 145 -3.62 -9.67 6.88
CA VAL A 145 -4.69 -9.86 5.91
C VAL A 145 -6.02 -9.63 6.63
N TRP A 146 -6.74 -8.61 6.16
CA TRP A 146 -8.08 -8.28 6.67
C TRP A 146 -9.12 -8.55 5.59
N ARG A 147 -10.27 -9.08 6.00
CA ARG A 147 -11.43 -9.33 5.14
C ARG A 147 -12.60 -8.46 5.55
N GLY A 148 -13.18 -7.76 4.59
CA GLY A 148 -14.50 -7.16 4.72
C GLY A 148 -15.56 -8.11 4.17
N VAL A 149 -16.65 -8.29 4.91
CA VAL A 149 -17.85 -9.01 4.48
C VAL A 149 -18.94 -7.99 4.20
N TYR A 150 -19.50 -8.03 2.99
CA TYR A 150 -20.46 -7.05 2.51
C TYR A 150 -21.75 -7.74 2.11
N SER A 151 -22.89 -7.16 2.48
CA SER A 151 -24.14 -7.45 1.78
C SER A 151 -24.28 -6.50 0.60
N SER A 152 -24.80 -7.00 -0.52
CA SER A 152 -24.99 -6.19 -1.72
C SER A 152 -26.28 -6.56 -2.42
N ARG A 153 -27.03 -5.55 -2.88
CA ARG A 153 -28.23 -5.75 -3.71
C ARG A 153 -27.92 -6.28 -5.11
N MET A 154 -26.68 -6.10 -5.56
CA MET A 154 -26.22 -6.55 -6.87
C MET A 154 -24.87 -7.28 -6.79
N LYS A 155 -24.69 -8.28 -7.64
CA LYS A 155 -23.39 -8.95 -7.76
C LYS A 155 -22.43 -8.04 -8.54
N PRO A 156 -21.25 -7.69 -8.00
CA PRO A 156 -20.32 -6.83 -8.72
C PRO A 156 -19.73 -7.59 -9.91
N SER A 157 -19.64 -6.91 -11.06
CA SER A 157 -18.84 -7.41 -12.18
C SER A 157 -17.35 -7.39 -11.81
N LYS A 158 -16.50 -8.10 -12.57
CA LYS A 158 -15.03 -8.08 -12.37
C LYS A 158 -14.48 -6.65 -12.36
N ALA A 159 -14.98 -5.80 -13.25
CA ALA A 159 -14.59 -4.40 -13.39
C ALA A 159 -14.96 -3.57 -12.16
N ILE A 160 -16.22 -3.68 -11.72
CA ILE A 160 -16.73 -2.99 -10.53
C ILE A 160 -15.98 -3.45 -9.28
N TYR A 161 -15.76 -4.76 -9.14
CA TYR A 161 -15.02 -5.32 -8.01
C TYR A 161 -13.58 -4.84 -7.98
N ALA A 162 -12.86 -4.85 -9.11
CA ALA A 162 -11.49 -4.37 -9.16
C ALA A 162 -11.40 -2.89 -8.72
N LEU A 163 -12.30 -2.04 -9.21
CA LEU A 163 -12.38 -0.64 -8.79
C LEU A 163 -12.67 -0.50 -7.28
N PHE A 164 -13.63 -1.26 -6.78
CA PHE A 164 -13.98 -1.31 -5.35
C PHE A 164 -12.79 -1.76 -4.48
N ALA A 165 -12.11 -2.84 -4.87
CA ALA A 165 -10.98 -3.41 -4.15
C ALA A 165 -9.78 -2.44 -4.06
N HIS A 166 -9.60 -1.58 -5.07
CA HIS A 166 -8.54 -0.57 -5.05
C HIS A 166 -8.93 0.73 -4.34
N GLN A 167 -10.19 1.14 -4.40
CA GLN A 167 -10.61 2.46 -3.89
C GLN A 167 -11.29 2.40 -2.52
N ASN A 168 -12.28 1.53 -2.37
CA ASN A 168 -13.16 1.50 -1.20
C ASN A 168 -12.69 0.50 -0.14
N LEU A 169 -12.20 -0.67 -0.56
CA LEU A 169 -11.73 -1.68 0.38
C LEU A 169 -10.60 -1.16 1.31
N PRO A 170 -9.60 -0.39 0.83
CA PRO A 170 -8.60 0.20 1.72
C PRO A 170 -9.20 1.19 2.71
N VAL A 171 -10.13 2.04 2.27
CA VAL A 171 -10.80 3.02 3.14
C VAL A 171 -11.57 2.31 4.25
N ASN A 172 -12.26 1.21 3.93
CA ASN A 172 -13.05 0.42 4.87
C ASN A 172 -12.18 -0.30 5.91
N LEU A 173 -11.02 -0.84 5.49
CA LEU A 173 -10.19 -1.69 6.34
C LEU A 173 -9.05 -0.94 7.05
N TRP A 174 -8.66 0.25 6.56
CA TRP A 174 -7.57 1.05 7.13
C TRP A 174 -7.73 1.35 8.62
N PRO A 175 -8.91 1.73 9.15
CA PRO A 175 -9.04 2.04 10.58
C PRO A 175 -8.67 0.86 11.49
N TYR A 176 -9.05 -0.35 11.10
CA TYR A 176 -8.76 -1.58 11.84
C TYR A 176 -7.26 -1.88 11.83
N PHE A 177 -6.65 -1.82 10.65
CA PHE A 177 -5.20 -2.01 10.51
C PHE A 177 -4.41 -0.95 11.29
N ARG A 178 -4.84 0.32 11.23
CA ARG A 178 -4.20 1.43 11.93
C ARG A 178 -4.14 1.23 13.44
N VAL A 179 -5.23 0.78 14.06
CA VAL A 179 -5.26 0.46 15.50
C VAL A 179 -4.35 -0.73 15.81
N GLN A 180 -4.39 -1.76 14.96
CA GLN A 180 -3.57 -2.96 15.15
C GLN A 180 -2.07 -2.67 15.11
N VAL A 181 -1.62 -1.79 14.21
CA VAL A 181 -0.20 -1.39 14.11
C VAL A 181 0.26 -0.65 15.37
N ASP A 182 -0.55 0.26 15.90
CA ASP A 182 -0.25 0.97 17.14
C ASP A 182 -0.10 -0.01 18.32
N GLN A 183 -1.02 -0.96 18.46
CA GLN A 183 -0.94 -1.99 19.51
C GLN A 183 0.26 -2.92 19.35
N LEU A 184 0.50 -3.42 18.13
CA LEU A 184 1.60 -4.35 17.88
C LEU A 184 2.96 -3.70 18.07
N THR A 185 3.14 -2.46 17.61
CA THR A 185 4.43 -1.77 17.83
C THR A 185 4.75 -1.62 19.31
N ALA A 186 3.76 -1.33 20.15
CA ALA A 186 3.94 -1.33 21.60
C ALA A 186 4.32 -2.72 22.16
N GLN A 187 3.62 -3.78 21.74
CA GLN A 187 3.92 -5.16 22.16
C GLN A 187 5.30 -5.64 21.71
N MET A 188 5.77 -5.15 20.56
CA MET A 188 7.10 -5.42 20.02
C MET A 188 8.22 -4.63 20.73
N GLY A 189 7.89 -3.80 21.73
CA GLY A 189 8.84 -2.96 22.44
C GLY A 189 9.37 -1.78 21.62
N LEU A 190 8.67 -1.42 20.53
CA LEU A 190 8.99 -0.27 19.69
C LEU A 190 8.23 0.98 20.17
N PRO A 191 8.68 2.19 19.81
CA PRO A 191 7.86 3.38 19.95
C PRO A 191 6.52 3.18 19.22
N ARG A 192 5.43 3.66 19.84
CA ARG A 192 4.09 3.55 19.28
C ARG A 192 4.02 4.17 17.89
N LEU A 193 3.57 3.40 16.92
CA LEU A 193 3.37 3.87 15.56
C LEU A 193 1.88 4.12 15.29
N VAL A 194 1.50 5.39 15.28
CA VAL A 194 0.16 5.81 14.86
C VAL A 194 0.20 6.15 13.37
N LEU A 195 -0.42 5.32 12.54
CA LEU A 195 -0.50 5.59 11.10
C LEU A 195 -1.29 6.88 10.81
N PRO A 196 -1.01 7.59 9.71
CA PRO A 196 -1.81 8.74 9.30
C PRO A 196 -3.21 8.30 8.83
N ALA A 197 -4.11 9.27 8.62
CA ALA A 197 -5.36 9.00 7.93
C ALA A 197 -5.07 8.53 6.49
N PHE A 198 -5.84 7.55 6.01
CA PHE A 198 -5.71 7.09 4.63
C PHE A 198 -6.14 8.21 3.68
N LYS A 199 -5.28 8.54 2.71
CA LYS A 199 -5.59 9.55 1.68
C LYS A 199 -5.90 8.83 0.38
N THR A 200 -7.16 8.89 -0.04
CA THR A 200 -7.53 8.51 -1.41
C THR A 200 -7.05 9.61 -2.35
N VAL A 201 -6.17 9.29 -3.29
CA VAL A 201 -5.82 10.22 -4.37
C VAL A 201 -7.08 10.38 -5.24
N ARG A 202 -7.66 11.58 -5.23
CA ARG A 202 -8.75 11.96 -6.13
C ARG A 202 -8.18 12.34 -7.49
#